data_AF-A0A671RIF7-F1
#
_entry.id   AF-A0A671RIF7-F1
#
_cell.length_a   1.000
_cell.length_b   1.000
_cell.length_c   1.000
_cell.angle_alpha   90.00
_cell.angle_beta   90.00
_cell.angle_gamma   90.00
#
_symmetry.space_group_name_H-M   'P 1'
#
loop_
_entity.id
_entity.type
_entity.pdbx_description
1 polymer ?
#
loop_
_entity_poly.entity_id
_entity_poly.type
_entity_poly.pdbx_seq_one_letter_code
_entity_poly.pdbx_strand_id
1 'polypeptide(L)'
;KKKKKTLFSFGQMICSLQRMCFSLSSRFEINFLCDRDDRIAFHLNPRFTESDIICNSYMANHWGQEERCSSFPLGIEEPFQIEIYSDNDNFHVYIDETKVMQYKHRVEDLKTITKVQVTRVQVPLRTRCGGEDLGEMGYTHTNKYTSLIHMI
;
A
#
# COMPACT_ATOMS: atom_id res chain seq x y z
N LYS A 1 -20.58 3.53 -23.05
CA LYS A 1 -19.69 4.47 -22.32
C LYS A 1 -19.47 3.91 -20.91
N LYS A 2 -18.28 3.37 -20.59
CA LYS A 2 -18.00 2.86 -19.24
C LYS A 2 -17.83 4.07 -18.30
N LYS A 3 -18.71 4.23 -17.30
CA LYS A 3 -18.53 5.24 -16.25
C LYS A 3 -17.21 4.91 -15.55
N LYS A 4 -16.25 5.84 -15.51
CA LYS A 4 -15.07 5.71 -14.64
C LYS A 4 -15.61 5.58 -13.21
N LYS A 5 -15.46 4.42 -12.58
CA LYS A 5 -15.80 4.25 -11.16
C LYS A 5 -14.88 5.18 -10.39
N THR A 6 -15.45 6.11 -9.64
CA THR A 6 -14.68 6.95 -8.73
C THR A 6 -14.15 6.04 -7.62
N LEU A 7 -12.84 6.01 -7.43
CA LEU A 7 -12.18 5.15 -6.45
C LEU A 7 -12.36 5.66 -5.00
N PHE A 8 -12.82 6.91 -4.85
CA PHE A 8 -12.94 7.61 -3.58
C PHE A 8 -14.38 8.06 -3.37
N SER A 9 -15.02 7.53 -2.35
CA SER A 9 -16.18 8.12 -1.69
C SER A 9 -15.90 8.20 -0.18
N PHE A 10 -16.49 9.18 0.51
CA PHE A 10 -16.17 9.40 1.93
C PHE A 10 -16.53 8.18 2.78
N GLY A 11 -15.60 7.77 3.65
CA GLY A 11 -15.75 6.59 4.49
C GLY A 11 -15.51 5.26 3.77
N GLN A 12 -15.06 5.28 2.52
CA GLN A 12 -14.72 4.07 1.76
C GLN A 12 -13.32 3.57 2.11
N MET A 13 -13.22 2.25 2.30
CA MET A 13 -11.94 1.55 2.28
C MET A 13 -11.41 1.50 0.85
N ILE A 14 -10.25 2.10 0.62
CA ILE A 14 -9.66 2.26 -0.72
C ILE A 14 -8.75 1.08 -1.06
N CYS A 15 -8.07 0.55 -0.05
CA CYS A 15 -7.12 -0.54 -0.20
C CYS A 15 -7.19 -1.45 1.01
N SER A 16 -7.28 -2.75 0.76
CA SER A 16 -7.04 -3.79 1.75
C SER A 16 -6.01 -4.76 1.18
N LEU A 17 -4.92 -4.98 1.92
CA LEU A 17 -3.94 -6.03 1.66
C LEU A 17 -4.01 -7.01 2.82
N GLN A 18 -4.34 -8.27 2.55
CA GLN A 18 -4.54 -9.28 3.59
C GLN A 18 -3.54 -10.42 3.47
N ARG A 19 -3.19 -11.02 4.62
CA ARG A 19 -2.36 -12.23 4.74
C ARG A 19 -0.99 -12.08 4.06
N MET A 20 -0.45 -10.86 4.12
CA MET A 20 0.88 -10.57 3.62
C MET A 20 1.91 -11.02 4.64
N CYS A 21 2.95 -11.73 4.19
CA CYS A 21 4.04 -12.22 5.02
C CYS A 21 5.35 -11.75 4.40
N PHE A 22 6.19 -11.07 5.19
CA PHE A 22 7.40 -10.40 4.71
C PHE A 22 8.59 -10.70 5.63
N SER A 23 9.78 -10.79 5.04
CA SER A 23 11.04 -10.91 5.78
C SER A 23 11.64 -9.53 6.06
N LEU A 24 12.71 -9.47 6.85
CA LEU A 24 13.46 -8.23 7.11
C LEU A 24 13.99 -7.53 5.85
N SER A 25 14.24 -8.26 4.77
CA SER A 25 14.72 -7.70 3.50
C SER A 25 13.59 -7.25 2.58
N SER A 26 12.34 -7.61 2.90
CA SER A 26 11.19 -7.24 2.11
C SER A 26 11.02 -5.73 2.06
N ARG A 27 10.73 -5.25 0.86
CA ARG A 27 10.31 -3.88 0.61
C ARG A 27 8.99 -3.95 -0.12
N PHE A 28 8.07 -3.07 0.21
CA PHE A 28 6.94 -2.81 -0.65
C PHE A 28 6.49 -1.38 -0.42
N GLU A 29 5.71 -0.88 -1.37
CA GLU A 29 5.18 0.47 -1.33
C GLU A 29 3.73 0.41 -1.83
N ILE A 30 2.86 1.22 -1.22
CA ILE A 30 1.49 1.43 -1.70
C ILE A 30 1.39 2.87 -2.18
N ASN A 31 1.02 3.05 -3.45
CA ASN A 31 0.94 4.33 -4.12
C ASN A 31 -0.48 4.60 -4.61
N PHE A 32 -1.03 5.76 -4.28
CA PHE A 32 -2.28 6.28 -4.81
C PHE A 32 -1.96 7.27 -5.92
N LEU A 33 -2.16 6.84 -7.17
CA LEU A 33 -1.74 7.54 -8.38
C LEU A 33 -2.85 8.38 -8.98
N CYS A 34 -2.48 9.56 -9.48
CA CYS A 34 -3.39 10.43 -10.23
C CYS A 34 -3.48 10.03 -11.72
N ASP A 35 -4.65 10.20 -12.34
CA ASP A 35 -4.97 9.71 -13.71
C ASP A 35 -4.25 10.45 -14.85
N ARG A 36 -3.77 11.68 -14.59
CA ARG A 36 -3.39 12.65 -15.64
C ARG A 36 -1.93 13.05 -15.61
N ASP A 37 -1.19 12.62 -14.60
CA ASP A 37 0.20 13.01 -14.38
C ASP A 37 0.89 11.98 -13.47
N ASP A 38 2.18 12.14 -13.27
CA ASP A 38 2.99 11.23 -12.45
C ASP A 38 2.86 11.51 -10.94
N ARG A 39 1.81 12.24 -10.50
CA ARG A 39 1.64 12.54 -9.08
C ARG A 39 1.23 11.30 -8.29
N ILE A 40 1.88 11.16 -7.14
CA ILE A 40 1.50 10.21 -6.11
C ILE A 40 0.84 11.01 -5.00
N ALA A 41 -0.49 10.92 -4.90
CA ALA A 41 -1.25 11.62 -3.87
C ALA A 41 -0.94 11.09 -2.47
N PHE A 42 -0.68 9.79 -2.37
CA PHE A 42 -0.29 9.12 -1.14
C PHE A 42 0.67 7.97 -1.44
N HIS A 43 1.83 8.01 -0.80
CA HIS A 43 2.85 6.97 -0.82
C HIS A 43 2.99 6.44 0.60
N LEU A 44 2.89 5.13 0.78
CA LEU A 44 3.16 4.43 2.02
C LEU A 44 4.31 3.46 1.80
N ASN A 45 5.38 3.57 2.60
CA ASN A 45 6.58 2.77 2.47
C ASN A 45 7.03 2.23 3.84
N PRO A 46 6.69 0.98 4.16
CA PRO A 46 7.26 0.29 5.30
C PRO A 46 8.73 -0.04 5.06
N ARG A 47 9.57 0.32 6.03
CA ARG A 47 11.01 0.08 6.05
C ARG A 47 11.33 -0.83 7.23
N PHE A 48 11.26 -2.14 7.00
CA PHE A 48 11.49 -3.17 8.03
C PHE A 48 12.84 -3.03 8.73
N THR A 49 13.89 -2.65 8.01
CA THR A 49 15.23 -2.43 8.58
C THR A 49 15.30 -1.26 9.55
N GLU A 50 14.41 -0.27 9.40
CA GLU A 50 14.32 0.92 10.25
C GLU A 50 13.20 0.77 11.31
N SER A 51 12.37 -0.28 11.20
CA SER A 51 11.14 -0.43 11.98
C SER A 51 10.27 0.83 11.90
N ASP A 52 10.14 1.39 10.70
CA ASP A 52 9.42 2.64 10.45
C ASP A 52 8.50 2.49 9.22
N ILE A 53 7.42 3.26 9.18
CA ILE A 53 6.55 3.41 8.01
C ILE A 53 6.53 4.88 7.64
N ILE A 54 6.99 5.17 6.42
CA ILE A 54 7.04 6.51 5.88
C ILE A 54 5.83 6.75 4.99
N CYS A 55 5.16 7.88 5.20
CA CYS A 55 4.17 8.42 4.29
C CYS A 55 4.67 9.70 3.61
N ASN A 56 4.34 9.87 2.34
CA ASN A 56 4.65 11.09 1.60
C ASN A 56 3.71 11.27 0.39
N SER A 57 3.91 12.35 -0.37
CA SER A 57 3.30 12.60 -1.67
C SER A 57 4.39 13.06 -2.64
N TYR A 58 4.25 12.65 -3.90
CA TYR A 58 5.11 13.11 -4.99
C TYR A 58 4.31 14.08 -5.87
N MET A 59 4.68 15.36 -5.84
CA MET A 59 3.96 16.44 -6.51
C MET A 59 4.96 17.40 -7.14
N ALA A 60 4.62 18.00 -8.29
CA ALA A 60 5.51 18.93 -9.00
C ALA A 60 6.96 18.41 -9.13
N ASN A 61 7.09 17.12 -9.50
CA ASN A 61 8.36 16.42 -9.71
C ASN A 61 9.30 16.34 -8.50
N HIS A 62 8.78 16.39 -7.28
CA HIS A 62 9.57 16.15 -6.08
C HIS A 62 8.74 15.48 -4.98
N TRP A 63 9.46 14.83 -4.05
CA TRP A 63 8.88 14.33 -2.80
C TRP A 63 8.67 15.49 -1.84
N GLY A 64 7.52 15.52 -1.18
CA GLY A 64 7.25 16.46 -0.10
C GLY A 64 7.95 16.08 1.20
N GLN A 65 7.49 16.66 2.31
CA GLN A 65 7.97 16.31 3.66
C GLN A 65 7.54 14.89 4.02
N GLU A 66 8.48 14.06 4.49
CA GLU A 66 8.18 12.73 5.03
C GLU A 66 7.41 12.84 6.36
N GLU A 67 6.38 12.01 6.52
CA GLU A 67 5.67 11.80 7.78
C GLU A 67 5.90 10.35 8.24
N ARG A 68 6.14 10.16 9.53
CA ARG A 68 6.44 8.85 10.13
C ARG A 68 5.24 8.35 10.91
N CYS A 69 4.93 7.06 10.79
CA CYS A 69 3.90 6.44 11.62
C CYS A 69 4.29 6.46 13.11
N SER A 70 3.29 6.48 13.99
CA SER A 70 3.52 6.47 15.44
C SER A 70 4.01 5.11 15.98
N SER A 71 3.85 4.05 15.19
CA SER A 71 4.22 2.68 15.55
C SER A 71 4.50 1.83 14.30
N PHE A 72 5.20 0.70 14.50
CA PHE A 72 5.51 -0.29 13.48
C PHE A 72 5.00 -1.68 13.92
N PRO A 73 3.71 -1.99 13.72
CA PRO A 73 3.12 -3.26 14.15
C PRO A 73 3.28 -4.40 13.12
N LEU A 74 4.29 -4.33 12.25
CA LEU A 74 4.52 -5.37 11.24
C LEU A 74 5.52 -6.41 11.77
N GLY A 75 5.02 -7.60 12.11
CA GLY A 75 5.84 -8.75 12.48
C GLY A 75 6.60 -9.34 11.29
N ILE A 76 7.82 -9.82 11.55
CA ILE A 76 8.62 -10.53 10.55
C ILE A 76 8.05 -11.94 10.39
N GLU A 77 7.83 -12.38 9.16
CA GLU A 77 7.23 -13.68 8.82
C GLU A 77 5.82 -13.90 9.39
N GLU A 78 5.19 -12.86 9.95
CA GLU A 78 3.84 -12.90 10.45
C GLU A 78 2.85 -12.32 9.43
N PRO A 79 1.68 -12.96 9.25
CA PRO A 79 0.65 -12.42 8.37
C PRO A 79 0.04 -11.17 8.99
N PHE A 80 -0.05 -10.10 8.21
CA PHE A 80 -0.75 -8.88 8.61
C PHE A 80 -1.78 -8.43 7.57
N GLN A 81 -2.62 -7.50 8.00
CA GLN A 81 -3.58 -6.78 7.18
C GLN A 81 -3.30 -5.27 7.21
N ILE A 82 -3.25 -4.63 6.03
CA ILE A 82 -3.23 -3.16 5.91
C ILE A 82 -4.54 -2.71 5.31
N GLU A 83 -5.18 -1.74 5.95
CA GLU A 83 -6.37 -1.07 5.44
C GLU A 83 -6.15 0.43 5.39
N ILE A 84 -6.52 1.04 4.26
CA ILE A 84 -6.43 2.48 4.07
C ILE A 84 -7.81 3.04 3.76
N TYR A 85 -8.26 3.94 4.62
CA TYR A 85 -9.52 4.67 4.51
C TYR A 85 -9.25 6.12 4.14
N SER A 86 -10.25 6.81 3.58
CA SER A 86 -10.20 8.25 3.37
C SER A 86 -11.47 8.91 3.92
N ASP A 87 -11.27 9.97 4.69
CA ASP A 87 -12.33 10.90 5.09
C ASP A 87 -12.27 12.18 4.24
N ASN A 88 -12.77 13.31 4.75
CA ASN A 88 -12.71 14.58 4.00
C ASN A 88 -11.28 15.14 3.89
N ASP A 89 -10.45 14.89 4.90
CA ASP A 89 -9.23 15.63 5.16
C ASP A 89 -7.98 14.75 5.14
N ASN A 90 -8.12 13.43 5.33
CA ASN A 90 -7.01 12.52 5.59
C ASN A 90 -7.20 11.12 4.98
N PHE A 91 -6.05 10.49 4.73
CA PHE A 91 -5.93 9.05 4.69
C PHE A 91 -5.67 8.51 6.10
N HIS A 92 -6.37 7.43 6.45
CA HIS A 92 -6.15 6.71 7.70
C HIS A 92 -5.59 5.33 7.40
N VAL A 93 -4.45 5.01 8.01
CA VAL A 93 -3.79 3.71 7.84
C VAL A 93 -4.03 2.88 9.09
N TYR A 94 -4.57 1.69 8.89
CA TYR A 94 -4.72 0.67 9.91
C TYR A 94 -3.85 -0.53 9.55
N ILE A 95 -3.21 -1.09 10.56
CA ILE A 95 -2.49 -2.36 10.47
C ILE A 95 -3.03 -3.25 11.58
N ASP A 96 -3.58 -4.42 11.20
CA ASP A 96 -4.27 -5.35 12.11
C ASP A 96 -5.21 -4.61 13.07
N GLU A 97 -6.14 -3.85 12.50
CA GLU A 97 -7.17 -3.06 13.19
C GLU A 97 -6.64 -1.87 14.03
N THR A 98 -5.32 -1.72 14.15
CA THR A 98 -4.69 -0.62 14.89
C THR A 98 -4.41 0.56 13.98
N LYS A 99 -4.95 1.75 14.31
CA LYS A 99 -4.64 3.00 13.57
C LYS A 99 -3.18 3.41 13.82
N VAL A 100 -2.37 3.43 12.78
CA VAL A 100 -0.93 3.80 12.86
C VAL A 100 -0.62 5.17 12.25
N MET A 101 -1.53 5.69 11.42
CA MET A 101 -1.34 6.97 10.73
C MET A 101 -2.64 7.71 10.46
N GLN A 102 -2.54 9.03 10.49
CA GLN A 102 -3.48 9.95 9.87
C GLN A 102 -2.70 10.94 9.02
N TYR A 103 -2.80 10.81 7.70
CA TYR A 103 -2.03 11.59 6.74
C TYR A 103 -2.93 12.57 6.00
N LYS A 104 -2.68 13.87 6.12
CA LYS A 104 -3.51 14.91 5.52
C LYS A 104 -3.46 14.84 3.99
N HIS A 105 -4.60 15.00 3.33
CA HIS A 105 -4.68 15.12 1.88
C HIS A 105 -3.83 16.30 1.38
N ARG A 106 -2.82 16.00 0.55
CA ARG A 106 -2.01 17.02 -0.13
C ARG A 106 -2.50 17.35 -1.55
N VAL A 107 -3.42 16.54 -2.08
CA VAL A 107 -4.13 16.80 -3.34
C VAL A 107 -5.52 17.31 -3.01
N GLU A 108 -5.93 18.41 -3.63
CA GLU A 108 -7.23 19.04 -3.40
C GLU A 108 -8.40 18.23 -4.03
N ASP A 109 -8.24 17.78 -5.27
CA ASP A 109 -9.26 16.99 -5.98
C ASP A 109 -8.98 15.50 -5.91
N LEU A 110 -9.52 14.81 -4.90
CA LEU A 110 -9.37 13.37 -4.73
C LEU A 110 -9.89 12.55 -5.92
N LYS A 111 -10.77 13.12 -6.76
CA LYS A 111 -11.27 12.43 -7.97
C LYS A 111 -10.18 12.19 -9.00
N THR A 112 -9.05 12.89 -8.90
CA THR A 112 -7.90 12.64 -9.78
C THR A 112 -7.20 11.34 -9.44
N ILE A 113 -7.35 10.81 -8.22
CA ILE A 113 -6.76 9.56 -7.81
C ILE A 113 -7.59 8.41 -8.37
N THR A 114 -7.03 7.64 -9.31
CA THR A 114 -7.77 6.61 -10.05
C THR A 114 -7.16 5.22 -9.95
N LYS A 115 -5.97 5.11 -9.36
CA LYS A 115 -5.24 3.84 -9.32
C LYS A 115 -4.49 3.69 -8.00
N VAL A 116 -4.68 2.55 -7.35
CA VAL A 116 -3.75 2.06 -6.33
C VAL A 116 -2.71 1.18 -7.02
N GLN A 117 -1.45 1.38 -6.70
CA GLN A 117 -0.34 0.58 -7.18
C GLN A 117 0.46 0.07 -6.00
N VAL A 118 0.71 -1.24 -5.95
CA VAL A 118 1.66 -1.82 -5.01
C VAL A 118 2.95 -2.16 -5.75
N THR A 119 4.05 -1.52 -5.37
CA THR A 119 5.37 -1.72 -5.98
C THR A 119 6.33 -2.45 -5.05
N ARG A 120 7.43 -2.95 -5.64
CA ARG A 120 8.56 -3.57 -4.96
C ARG A 120 8.27 -4.84 -4.15
N VAL A 121 7.07 -5.42 -4.23
CA VAL A 121 6.70 -6.67 -3.53
C VAL A 121 7.76 -7.75 -3.75
N GLN A 122 8.66 -7.92 -2.79
CA GLN A 122 9.49 -9.09 -2.70
C GLN A 122 8.62 -10.18 -2.12
N VAL A 123 8.26 -11.14 -2.97
CA VAL A 123 7.45 -12.30 -2.57
C VAL A 123 8.10 -13.01 -1.38
N PRO A 124 7.32 -13.54 -0.43
CA PRO A 124 7.88 -14.29 0.68
C PRO A 124 8.74 -15.44 0.15
N LEU A 125 9.92 -15.60 0.75
CA LEU A 125 10.66 -16.86 0.67
C LEU A 125 9.77 -17.95 1.29
N ARG A 126 9.15 -18.77 0.44
CA ARG A 126 8.50 -20.05 0.77
C ARG A 126 7.48 -20.00 1.93
N THR A 127 6.18 -20.02 1.60
CA THR A 127 5.18 -20.52 2.55
C THR A 127 5.41 -22.02 2.74
N ARG A 128 6.09 -22.44 3.81
CA ARG A 128 6.03 -23.83 4.26
C ARG A 128 4.73 -24.02 5.03
N CYS A 129 3.72 -24.60 4.39
CA CYS A 129 2.65 -25.33 5.05
C CYS A 129 2.42 -26.61 4.24
N GLY A 130 2.90 -27.75 4.75
CA GLY A 130 2.67 -29.07 4.17
C GLY A 130 3.59 -29.46 3.01
N GLY A 131 4.81 -29.89 3.33
CA GLY A 131 5.43 -31.11 2.78
C GLY A 131 5.70 -31.32 1.29
N GLU A 132 5.37 -30.42 0.34
CA GLU A 132 5.66 -30.68 -1.09
C GLU A 132 6.36 -29.50 -1.78
N ASP A 133 7.57 -29.77 -2.29
CA ASP A 133 8.43 -28.82 -3.00
C ASP A 133 7.95 -28.72 -4.45
N LEU A 134 7.34 -27.59 -4.83
CA LEU A 134 7.03 -27.27 -6.23
C LEU A 134 8.13 -26.35 -6.77
N GLY A 135 8.78 -26.83 -7.83
CA GLY A 135 10.05 -26.32 -8.36
C GLY A 135 10.10 -24.84 -8.74
N GLU A 136 11.33 -24.35 -8.83
CA GLU A 136 11.69 -22.97 -9.16
C GLU A 136 10.98 -22.45 -10.42
N MET A 137 10.09 -21.47 -10.22
CA MET A 137 9.47 -20.73 -11.31
C MET A 137 9.99 -19.29 -11.28
N GLY A 138 10.78 -18.97 -12.30
CA GLY A 138 11.57 -17.75 -12.42
C GLY A 138 10.82 -16.43 -12.18
N TYR A 139 11.61 -15.47 -11.71
CA TYR A 139 11.25 -14.07 -11.51
C TYR A 139 10.46 -13.53 -12.69
N THR A 140 9.17 -13.26 -12.45
CA THR A 140 8.31 -12.58 -13.42
C THR A 140 7.78 -11.31 -12.79
N HIS A 141 8.24 -10.19 -13.35
CA HIS A 141 7.78 -8.83 -13.12
C HIS A 141 6.28 -8.77 -12.84
N THR A 142 5.94 -8.17 -11.69
CA THR A 142 4.73 -7.40 -11.39
C THR A 142 3.51 -7.64 -12.28
N ASN A 143 2.68 -8.64 -11.94
CA ASN A 143 1.23 -8.55 -12.21
C ASN A 143 0.35 -9.64 -11.55
N LYS A 144 0.90 -10.47 -10.64
CA LYS A 144 0.17 -11.64 -10.11
C LYS A 144 -0.59 -11.39 -8.80
N TYR A 145 -0.31 -10.28 -8.11
CA TYR A 145 -0.93 -9.94 -6.81
C TYR A 145 -2.12 -9.00 -6.89
N THR A 146 -2.45 -8.54 -8.10
CA THR A 146 -3.65 -7.74 -8.37
C THR A 146 -4.94 -8.44 -7.91
N SER A 147 -4.89 -9.77 -7.74
CA SER A 147 -6.01 -10.62 -7.30
C SER A 147 -6.30 -10.59 -5.79
N LEU A 148 -5.39 -10.06 -4.95
CA LEU A 148 -5.57 -9.92 -3.49
C LEU A 148 -5.85 -8.47 -3.07
N ILE A 149 -5.76 -7.53 -4.01
CA ILE A 149 -6.08 -6.12 -3.80
C ILE A 149 -7.55 -5.93 -4.15
N HIS A 150 -8.44 -6.04 -3.16
CA HIS A 150 -9.79 -5.53 -3.34
C HIS A 150 -9.72 -3.99 -3.36
N MET A 151 -9.61 -3.41 -4.56
CA MET A 151 -10.02 -2.02 -4.78
C MET A 151 -11.55 -2.03 -4.90
N ILE A 152 -12.26 -1.56 -3.88
CA ILE A 152 -13.72 -1.39 -3.90
C ILE A 152 -14.05 -0.11 -4.64
#